data_AF-A0A820R6R0-F1
#
_entry.id   AF-A0A820R6R0-F1
#
_cell.length_a   1.000
_cell.length_b   1.000
_cell.length_c   1.000
_cell.angle_alpha   90.00
_cell.angle_beta   90.00
_cell.angle_gamma   90.00
#
_symmetry.space_group_name_H-M   'P 1'
#
loop_
_entity.id
_entity.type
_entity.pdbx_description
1 polymer ?
#
loop_
_entity_poly.entity_id
_entity_poly.type
_entity_poly.pdbx_seq_one_letter_code
_entity_poly.pdbx_strand_id
1 'polypeptide(L)'
;ELSRKELFQATVQEFINHSSSLIQTARLAANGTSCRSKSTIETINTTAAQISDLTPQVIYAARIVFGDPNNSPTTQEHFDLLSDQWLTQIEYLRSQIDEAIPSDEFVKACEEAIIHDTQQTEKAIADLNSSIIIDSTSNIIRRANRILLVTYQEIENSEDSTFTTQLQNASDAFKETLSPMIAAAKQLALSPDNKIAHSQWQQTNNELIDAIGNVREALQPLTSNLINELEHISFNHSSRSASRSPPPRPPLPSDEELSASAAPPRPPLPILEPTNDEIYDKDLPIPQSNQPILMAAHDLHMNIKQYSSHDNELIALAKKMSHFVAQLSLLIRGETGTKRDLISISRELSDMSEHMTYLAKQLASGCTDRRIRTHLLQVSERIPTIGTQLKILSTVKATMFGIYGN
;
A
#
# COMPACT_ATOMS: atom_id res chain seq x y z
N GLU A 1 27.63 13.39 -39.25
CA GLU A 1 28.09 13.22 -37.85
C GLU A 1 27.90 14.54 -37.13
N LEU A 2 27.30 14.53 -35.94
CA LEU A 2 27.13 15.73 -35.11
C LEU A 2 28.49 16.18 -34.56
N SER A 3 28.73 17.48 -34.46
CA SER A 3 29.92 18.00 -33.78
C SER A 3 29.90 17.65 -32.29
N ARG A 4 31.07 17.62 -31.64
CA ARG A 4 31.19 17.37 -30.18
C ARG A 4 30.26 18.29 -29.36
N LYS A 5 30.09 19.54 -29.79
CA LYS A 5 29.21 20.52 -29.14
C LYS A 5 27.73 20.18 -29.34
N GLU A 6 27.35 19.80 -30.57
CA GLU A 6 25.96 19.41 -30.87
C GLU A 6 25.56 18.12 -30.16
N LEU A 7 26.45 17.13 -30.11
CA LEU A 7 26.23 15.89 -29.36
C LEU A 7 26.03 16.17 -27.86
N PHE A 8 26.89 16.99 -27.27
CA PHE A 8 26.75 17.39 -25.86
C PHE A 8 25.42 18.11 -25.59
N GLN A 9 25.00 19.04 -26.45
CA GLN A 9 23.70 19.70 -26.28
C GLN A 9 22.53 18.72 -26.44
N ALA A 10 22.61 17.77 -27.37
CA ALA A 10 21.59 16.72 -27.52
C ALA A 10 21.48 15.85 -26.26
N THR A 11 22.61 15.40 -25.71
CA THR A 11 22.64 14.60 -24.47
C THR A 11 22.13 15.39 -23.27
N VAL A 12 22.47 16.68 -23.15
CA VAL A 12 21.91 17.55 -22.11
C VAL A 12 20.38 17.64 -22.23
N GLN A 13 19.87 17.80 -23.45
CA GLN A 13 18.43 17.87 -23.67
C GLN A 13 17.73 16.55 -23.34
N GLU A 14 18.34 15.42 -23.71
CA GLU A 14 17.84 14.08 -23.35
C GLU A 14 17.80 13.89 -21.83
N PHE A 15 18.85 14.30 -21.11
CA PHE A 15 18.91 14.25 -19.66
C PHE A 15 17.81 15.10 -19.00
N ILE A 16 17.59 16.33 -19.50
CA ILE A 16 16.50 17.21 -19.02
C ILE A 16 15.14 16.55 -19.23
N ASN A 17 14.90 16.02 -20.43
CA ASN A 17 13.63 15.40 -20.79
C ASN A 17 13.38 14.15 -19.93
N HIS A 18 14.42 13.32 -19.75
CA HIS A 18 14.34 12.12 -18.93
C HIS A 18 14.08 12.45 -17.46
N SER A 19 14.84 13.38 -16.87
CA SER A 19 14.64 13.83 -15.49
C SER A 19 13.23 14.37 -15.26
N SER A 20 12.73 15.19 -16.20
CA SER A 20 11.36 15.73 -16.15
C SER A 20 10.31 14.62 -16.21
N SER A 21 10.51 13.62 -17.08
CA SER A 21 9.63 12.45 -17.20
C SER A 21 9.61 11.62 -15.91
N LEU A 22 10.76 11.41 -15.25
CA LEU A 22 10.85 10.70 -13.98
C LEU A 22 10.09 11.44 -12.88
N ILE A 23 10.29 12.76 -12.76
CA ILE A 23 9.59 13.62 -11.80
C ILE A 23 8.07 13.58 -12.04
N GLN A 24 7.63 13.69 -13.29
CA GLN A 24 6.20 13.63 -13.63
C GLN A 24 5.61 12.27 -13.28
N THR A 25 6.30 11.18 -13.61
CA THR A 25 5.87 9.81 -13.29
C THR A 25 5.74 9.60 -11.79
N ALA A 26 6.73 10.08 -11.01
CA ALA A 26 6.71 10.01 -9.56
C ALA A 26 5.51 10.74 -8.95
N ARG A 27 5.21 11.95 -9.45
CA ARG A 27 4.04 12.71 -9.02
C ARG A 27 2.72 12.05 -9.40
N LEU A 28 2.65 11.40 -10.55
CA LEU A 28 1.48 10.62 -10.95
C LEU A 28 1.28 9.41 -10.04
N ALA A 29 2.35 8.69 -9.71
CA ALA A 29 2.31 7.56 -8.78
C ALA A 29 1.86 8.00 -7.37
N ALA A 30 2.37 9.12 -6.87
CA ALA A 30 1.99 9.66 -5.56
C ALA A 30 0.52 10.12 -5.50
N ASN A 31 -0.01 10.69 -6.59
CA ASN A 31 -1.40 11.16 -6.65
C ASN A 31 -2.38 10.08 -7.16
N GLY A 32 -1.87 8.91 -7.53
CA GLY A 32 -2.66 7.77 -7.97
C GLY A 32 -3.42 7.12 -6.81
N THR A 33 -4.44 6.32 -7.12
CA THR A 33 -5.30 5.66 -6.14
C THR A 33 -4.59 4.59 -5.29
N SER A 34 -3.40 4.17 -5.69
CA SER A 34 -2.63 3.10 -5.02
C SER A 34 -1.82 3.61 -3.81
N CYS A 35 -1.39 4.88 -3.81
CA CYS A 35 -0.62 5.45 -2.69
C CYS A 35 -1.56 5.98 -1.58
N ARG A 36 -1.57 5.31 -0.42
CA ARG A 36 -2.50 5.64 0.69
C ARG A 36 -1.89 6.45 1.83
N SER A 37 -0.56 6.62 1.85
CA SER A 37 0.15 7.32 2.92
C SER A 37 0.44 8.77 2.55
N LYS A 38 -0.21 9.72 3.26
CA LYS A 38 0.07 11.15 3.10
C LYS A 38 1.55 11.49 3.29
N SER A 39 2.21 10.83 4.24
CA SER A 39 3.64 11.05 4.49
C SER A 39 4.48 10.61 3.29
N THR A 40 4.18 9.46 2.69
CA THR A 40 4.91 8.96 1.51
C THR A 40 4.69 9.88 0.31
N ILE A 41 3.46 10.37 0.12
CA ILE A 41 3.14 11.36 -0.93
C ILE A 41 3.94 12.65 -0.75
N GLU A 42 4.02 13.17 0.48
CA GLU A 42 4.81 14.37 0.79
C GLU A 42 6.30 14.12 0.52
N THR A 43 6.86 12.99 0.98
CA THR A 43 8.25 12.61 0.70
C THR A 43 8.54 12.53 -0.80
N ILE A 44 7.70 11.83 -1.57
CA ILE A 44 7.87 11.71 -3.03
C ILE A 44 7.88 13.09 -3.69
N ASN A 45 6.95 13.98 -3.31
CA ASN A 45 6.88 15.33 -3.87
C ASN A 45 8.09 16.18 -3.50
N THR A 46 8.58 16.10 -2.25
CA THR A 46 9.78 16.80 -1.80
C THR A 46 11.02 16.30 -2.54
N THR A 47 11.22 14.98 -2.63
CA THR A 47 12.36 14.40 -3.35
C THR A 47 12.30 14.74 -4.85
N ALA A 48 11.12 14.69 -5.46
CA ALA A 48 10.94 15.09 -6.85
C ALA A 48 11.29 16.58 -7.09
N ALA A 49 10.98 17.46 -6.14
CA ALA A 49 11.42 18.86 -6.20
C ALA A 49 12.95 18.98 -6.09
N GLN A 50 13.59 18.24 -5.19
CA GLN A 50 15.05 18.23 -5.05
C GLN A 50 15.75 17.76 -6.33
N ILE A 51 15.24 16.73 -7.01
CA ILE A 51 15.76 16.26 -8.30
C ILE A 51 15.61 17.36 -9.37
N SER A 52 14.47 18.06 -9.38
CA SER A 52 14.25 19.19 -10.28
C SER A 52 15.29 20.29 -10.08
N ASP A 53 15.67 20.57 -8.84
CA ASP A 53 16.65 21.60 -8.47
C ASP A 53 18.10 21.14 -8.72
N LEU A 54 18.40 19.85 -8.59
CA LEU A 54 19.72 19.26 -8.83
C LEU A 54 20.04 19.09 -10.31
N THR A 55 19.04 18.75 -11.14
CA THR A 55 19.20 18.53 -12.58
C THR A 55 19.97 19.66 -13.30
N PRO A 56 19.62 20.96 -13.15
CA PRO A 56 20.38 22.05 -13.77
C PRO A 56 21.79 22.21 -13.20
N GLN A 57 22.05 21.82 -11.94
CA GLN A 57 23.37 21.88 -11.33
C GLN A 57 24.31 20.82 -11.91
N VAL A 58 23.82 19.59 -12.09
CA VAL A 58 24.57 18.52 -12.80
C VAL A 58 24.93 18.97 -14.21
N ILE A 59 23.98 19.60 -14.93
CA ILE A 59 24.22 20.13 -16.28
C ILE A 59 25.26 21.25 -16.27
N TYR A 60 25.23 22.12 -15.26
CA TYR A 60 26.21 23.21 -15.13
C TYR A 60 27.62 22.65 -14.90
N ALA A 61 27.79 21.68 -14.00
CA ALA A 61 29.06 21.02 -13.80
C ALA A 61 29.54 20.25 -15.05
N ALA A 62 28.63 19.57 -15.76
CA ALA A 62 28.93 18.92 -17.04
C ALA A 62 29.43 19.93 -18.09
N ARG A 63 28.84 21.13 -18.14
CA ARG A 63 29.26 22.22 -19.04
C ARG A 63 30.66 22.74 -18.69
N ILE A 64 31.00 22.81 -17.39
CA ILE A 64 32.35 23.19 -16.95
C ILE A 64 33.37 22.15 -17.42
N VAL A 65 33.11 20.86 -17.17
CA VAL A 65 33.98 19.76 -17.63
C VAL A 65 34.11 19.78 -19.15
N PHE A 66 33.01 19.99 -19.88
CA PHE A 66 33.04 20.07 -21.35
C PHE A 66 33.91 21.23 -21.87
N GLY A 67 33.89 22.36 -21.16
CA GLY A 67 34.64 23.57 -21.50
C GLY A 67 36.09 23.59 -21.01
N ASP A 68 36.49 22.62 -20.18
CA ASP A 68 37.83 22.55 -19.60
C ASP A 68 38.84 21.95 -20.61
N PRO A 69 39.78 22.75 -21.14
CA PRO A 69 40.76 22.24 -22.10
C PRO A 69 41.81 21.33 -21.45
N ASN A 70 41.98 21.38 -20.14
CA ASN A 70 43.02 20.66 -19.41
C ASN A 70 42.49 19.40 -18.69
N ASN A 71 41.17 19.14 -18.74
CA ASN A 71 40.50 18.08 -17.97
C ASN A 71 40.99 18.06 -16.50
N SER A 72 40.86 19.20 -15.82
CA SER A 72 41.30 19.35 -14.43
C SER A 72 40.61 18.30 -13.55
N PRO A 73 41.35 17.57 -12.69
CA PRO A 73 40.73 16.61 -11.77
C PRO A 73 39.64 17.24 -10.91
N THR A 74 39.81 18.51 -10.51
CA THR A 74 38.84 19.22 -9.68
C THR A 74 37.51 19.50 -10.39
N THR A 75 37.51 19.73 -11.71
CA THR A 75 36.26 19.96 -12.46
C THR A 75 35.50 18.66 -12.66
N GLN A 76 36.22 17.55 -12.88
CA GLN A 76 35.66 16.20 -12.94
C GLN A 76 35.08 15.77 -11.58
N GLU A 77 35.82 15.92 -10.49
CA GLU A 77 35.37 15.59 -9.13
C GLU A 77 34.08 16.34 -8.74
N HIS A 78 33.97 17.61 -9.15
CA HIS A 78 32.75 18.38 -8.90
C HIS A 78 31.54 17.84 -9.67
N PHE A 79 31.73 17.44 -10.93
CA PHE A 79 30.67 16.82 -11.73
C PHE A 79 30.27 15.46 -11.18
N ASP A 80 31.24 14.64 -10.78
CA ASP A 80 31.00 13.32 -10.20
C ASP A 80 30.19 13.44 -8.90
N LEU A 81 30.58 14.35 -8.01
CA LEU A 81 29.85 14.61 -6.76
C LEU A 81 28.37 14.96 -6.99
N LEU A 82 28.09 15.86 -7.93
CA LEU A 82 26.72 16.27 -8.24
C LEU A 82 25.93 15.15 -8.94
N SER A 83 26.60 14.36 -9.78
CA SER A 83 26.00 13.21 -10.45
C SER A 83 25.61 12.13 -9.45
N ASP A 84 26.50 11.82 -8.51
CA ASP A 84 26.26 10.85 -7.44
C ASP A 84 25.12 11.33 -6.52
N GLN A 85 25.09 12.61 -6.18
CA GLN A 85 24.00 13.18 -5.41
C GLN A 85 22.65 13.07 -6.15
N TRP A 86 22.62 13.36 -7.45
CA TRP A 86 21.42 13.23 -8.27
C TRP A 86 20.96 11.77 -8.37
N LEU A 87 21.89 10.83 -8.60
CA LEU A 87 21.60 9.39 -8.65
C LEU A 87 21.04 8.89 -7.32
N THR A 88 21.65 9.28 -6.20
CA THR A 88 21.17 8.94 -4.85
C THR A 88 19.72 9.41 -4.63
N GLN A 89 19.38 10.62 -5.09
CA GLN A 89 18.00 11.13 -4.98
C GLN A 89 17.02 10.36 -5.86
N ILE A 90 17.44 9.94 -7.06
CA ILE A 90 16.61 9.12 -7.96
C ILE A 90 16.38 7.72 -7.38
N GLU A 91 17.40 7.10 -6.81
CA GLU A 91 17.28 5.80 -6.12
C GLU A 91 16.35 5.90 -4.92
N TYR A 92 16.48 6.97 -4.14
CA TYR A 92 15.57 7.23 -3.01
C TYR A 92 14.14 7.45 -3.49
N LEU A 93 13.92 8.30 -4.51
CA LEU A 93 12.60 8.52 -5.11
C LEU A 93 11.97 7.21 -5.59
N ARG A 94 12.74 6.36 -6.26
CA ARG A 94 12.31 5.04 -6.72
C ARG A 94 11.88 4.15 -5.56
N SER A 95 12.68 4.08 -4.48
CA SER A 95 12.34 3.29 -3.30
C SER A 95 11.01 3.74 -2.67
N GLN A 96 10.77 5.06 -2.61
CA GLN A 96 9.50 5.60 -2.10
C GLN A 96 8.30 5.28 -3.01
N ILE A 97 8.50 5.26 -4.33
CA ILE A 97 7.46 4.86 -5.28
C ILE A 97 7.16 3.36 -5.16
N ASP A 98 8.17 2.52 -4.98
CA ASP A 98 8.00 1.08 -4.79
C ASP A 98 7.22 0.76 -3.52
N GLU A 99 7.46 1.52 -2.45
CA GLU A 99 6.68 1.41 -1.22
C GLU A 99 5.21 1.84 -1.42
N ALA A 100 4.96 2.76 -2.35
CA ALA A 100 3.63 3.29 -2.63
C ALA A 100 2.78 2.41 -3.57
N ILE A 101 3.40 1.47 -4.30
CA ILE A 101 2.73 0.64 -5.31
C ILE A 101 2.72 -0.82 -4.85
N PRO A 102 1.56 -1.50 -4.86
CA PRO A 102 1.49 -2.93 -4.56
C PRO A 102 2.39 -3.75 -5.50
N SER A 103 3.24 -4.61 -4.92
CA SER A 103 4.24 -5.38 -5.67
C SER A 103 3.61 -6.36 -6.65
N ASP A 104 2.43 -6.91 -6.37
CA ASP A 104 1.68 -7.77 -7.29
C ASP A 104 1.15 -7.00 -8.51
N GLU A 105 0.59 -5.80 -8.30
CA GLU A 105 0.15 -4.91 -9.39
C GLU A 105 1.35 -4.49 -10.25
N PHE A 106 2.48 -4.17 -9.61
CA PHE A 106 3.71 -3.81 -10.30
C PHE A 106 4.25 -4.93 -11.19
N VAL A 107 4.33 -6.16 -10.65
CA VAL A 107 4.82 -7.32 -11.39
C VAL A 107 3.90 -7.65 -12.55
N LYS A 108 2.58 -7.59 -12.35
CA LYS A 108 1.58 -7.77 -13.42
C LYS A 108 1.74 -6.73 -14.54
N ALA A 109 1.89 -5.45 -14.20
CA ALA A 109 2.11 -4.40 -15.20
C ALA A 109 3.43 -4.60 -15.97
N CYS A 110 4.48 -5.10 -15.30
CA CYS A 110 5.74 -5.42 -15.96
C CYS A 110 5.63 -6.63 -16.90
N GLU A 111 4.90 -7.67 -16.50
CA GLU A 111 4.58 -8.83 -17.34
C GLU A 111 3.82 -8.42 -18.61
N GLU A 112 2.76 -7.60 -18.48
CA GLU A 112 2.02 -7.06 -19.62
C GLU A 112 2.91 -6.24 -20.57
N ALA A 113 3.82 -5.44 -20.00
CA ALA A 113 4.77 -4.67 -20.79
C ALA A 113 5.83 -5.54 -21.48
N ILE A 114 6.28 -6.63 -20.84
CA ILE A 114 7.17 -7.63 -21.45
C ILE A 114 6.48 -8.34 -22.62
N ILE A 115 5.18 -8.66 -22.49
CA ILE A 115 4.39 -9.23 -23.58
C ILE A 115 4.30 -8.23 -24.75
N HIS A 116 4.08 -6.95 -24.47
CA HIS A 116 4.09 -5.92 -25.50
C HIS A 116 5.46 -5.78 -26.18
N ASP A 117 6.56 -5.76 -25.41
CA ASP A 117 7.91 -5.70 -25.95
C ASP A 117 8.24 -6.97 -26.78
N THR A 118 7.71 -8.14 -26.38
CA THR A 118 7.80 -9.39 -27.17
C THR A 118 7.11 -9.24 -28.53
N GLN A 119 5.91 -8.65 -28.56
CA GLN A 119 5.19 -8.39 -29.83
C GLN A 119 5.92 -7.37 -30.72
N GLN A 120 6.60 -6.38 -30.12
CA GLN A 120 7.46 -5.44 -30.85
C GLN A 120 8.65 -6.16 -31.48
N THR A 121 9.30 -7.06 -30.74
CA THR A 121 10.40 -7.90 -31.27
C THR A 121 9.92 -8.75 -32.45
N GLU A 122 8.79 -9.44 -32.31
CA GLU A 122 8.22 -10.29 -33.38
C GLU A 122 7.94 -9.50 -34.67
N LYS A 123 7.39 -8.29 -34.55
CA LYS A 123 7.19 -7.38 -35.70
C LYS A 123 8.53 -6.96 -36.31
N ALA A 124 9.51 -6.60 -35.47
CA ALA A 124 10.83 -6.18 -35.92
C ALA A 124 11.61 -7.30 -36.63
N ILE A 125 11.40 -8.56 -36.24
CA ILE A 125 11.92 -9.74 -36.96
C ILE A 125 11.32 -9.81 -38.36
N ALA A 126 9.99 -9.66 -38.49
CA ALA A 126 9.33 -9.66 -39.79
C ALA A 126 9.82 -8.53 -40.72
N ASP A 127 10.13 -7.36 -40.14
CA ASP A 127 10.66 -6.20 -40.85
C ASP A 127 12.19 -6.20 -41.02
N LEU A 128 12.89 -7.23 -40.50
CA LEU A 128 14.37 -7.34 -40.47
C LEU A 128 15.07 -6.13 -39.84
N ASN A 129 14.47 -5.54 -38.81
CA ASN A 129 14.99 -4.35 -38.12
C ASN A 129 15.75 -4.72 -36.84
N SER A 130 17.07 -4.95 -36.95
CA SER A 130 17.93 -5.28 -35.81
C SER A 130 17.95 -4.22 -34.70
N SER A 131 17.76 -2.93 -35.02
CA SER A 131 17.77 -1.86 -34.01
C SER A 131 16.60 -2.03 -33.05
N ILE A 132 15.39 -2.23 -33.58
CA ILE A 132 14.19 -2.42 -32.75
C ILE A 132 14.27 -3.73 -31.96
N ILE A 133 14.84 -4.81 -32.55
CA ILE A 133 15.07 -6.07 -31.83
C ILE A 133 15.97 -5.83 -30.60
N ILE A 134 17.07 -5.08 -30.75
CA ILE A 134 17.98 -4.78 -29.64
C ILE A 134 17.27 -3.94 -28.58
N ASP A 135 16.50 -2.93 -28.98
CA ASP A 135 15.82 -2.03 -28.05
C ASP A 135 14.72 -2.76 -27.25
N SER A 136 13.85 -3.51 -27.94
CA SER A 136 12.76 -4.27 -27.33
C SER A 136 13.27 -5.38 -26.41
N THR A 137 14.26 -6.17 -26.83
CA THR A 137 14.85 -7.22 -25.97
C THR A 137 15.58 -6.63 -24.77
N SER A 138 16.25 -5.47 -24.93
CA SER A 138 16.85 -4.74 -23.81
C SER A 138 15.82 -4.26 -22.80
N ASN A 139 14.64 -3.81 -23.27
CA ASN A 139 13.54 -3.43 -22.38
C ASN A 139 13.01 -4.64 -21.59
N ILE A 140 12.83 -5.80 -22.22
CA ILE A 140 12.44 -7.03 -21.53
C ILE A 140 13.44 -7.37 -20.42
N ILE A 141 14.74 -7.33 -20.72
CA ILE A 141 15.80 -7.63 -19.74
C ILE A 141 15.77 -6.65 -18.57
N ARG A 142 15.59 -5.35 -18.83
CA ARG A 142 15.51 -4.32 -17.79
C ARG A 142 14.28 -4.54 -16.89
N ARG A 143 13.11 -4.84 -17.47
CA ARG A 143 11.88 -5.16 -16.72
C ARG A 143 12.02 -6.43 -15.90
N ALA A 144 12.63 -7.47 -16.45
CA ALA A 144 12.83 -8.73 -15.75
C ALA A 144 13.78 -8.58 -14.54
N ASN A 145 14.90 -7.88 -14.70
CA ASN A 145 15.78 -7.56 -13.56
C ASN A 145 15.07 -6.70 -12.51
N ARG A 146 14.17 -5.83 -12.95
CA ARG A 146 13.38 -5.00 -12.07
C ARG A 146 12.37 -5.79 -11.24
N ILE A 147 11.71 -6.78 -11.84
CA ILE A 147 10.83 -7.73 -11.15
C ILE A 147 11.64 -8.45 -10.06
N LEU A 148 12.81 -9.01 -10.38
CA LEU A 148 13.67 -9.68 -9.39
C LEU A 148 14.00 -8.77 -8.19
N LEU A 149 14.33 -7.50 -8.44
CA LEU A 149 14.66 -6.58 -7.35
C LEU A 149 13.46 -6.35 -6.42
N VAL A 150 12.25 -6.19 -6.97
CA VAL A 150 11.03 -6.04 -6.16
C VAL A 150 10.73 -7.33 -5.39
N THR A 151 10.86 -8.49 -6.01
CA THR A 151 10.51 -9.77 -5.37
C THR A 151 11.47 -10.09 -4.21
N TYR A 152 12.78 -9.87 -4.38
CA TYR A 152 13.73 -10.03 -3.29
C TYR A 152 13.48 -9.02 -2.16
N GLN A 153 13.06 -7.78 -2.47
CA GLN A 153 12.67 -6.81 -1.45
C GLN A 153 11.46 -7.27 -0.63
N GLU A 154 10.47 -7.93 -1.26
CA GLU A 154 9.32 -8.51 -0.56
C GLU A 154 9.71 -9.71 0.31
N ILE A 155 10.64 -10.54 -0.15
CA ILE A 155 11.20 -11.64 0.64
C ILE A 155 11.89 -11.11 1.90
N GLU A 156 12.68 -10.04 1.79
CA GLU A 156 13.35 -9.40 2.94
C GLU A 156 12.38 -8.69 3.90
N ASN A 157 11.25 -8.24 3.38
CA ASN A 157 10.22 -7.54 4.14
C ASN A 157 9.34 -8.48 4.98
N SER A 158 9.15 -9.73 4.56
CA SER A 158 8.25 -10.67 5.22
C SER A 158 8.97 -11.61 6.19
N GLU A 159 8.30 -11.91 7.31
CA GLU A 159 8.72 -12.90 8.31
C GLU A 159 7.89 -14.20 8.22
N ASP A 160 6.96 -14.29 7.25
CA ASP A 160 6.25 -15.52 6.96
C ASP A 160 7.15 -16.50 6.18
N SER A 161 7.54 -17.60 6.82
CA SER A 161 8.41 -18.61 6.24
C SER A 161 7.81 -19.31 5.02
N THR A 162 6.48 -19.46 4.97
CA THR A 162 5.80 -20.14 3.86
C THR A 162 5.83 -19.26 2.62
N PHE A 163 5.38 -18.01 2.77
CA PHE A 163 5.44 -17.00 1.72
C PHE A 163 6.87 -16.77 1.21
N THR A 164 7.82 -16.53 2.11
CA THR A 164 9.22 -16.25 1.72
C THR A 164 9.86 -17.43 0.99
N THR A 165 9.62 -18.67 1.43
CA THR A 165 10.15 -19.86 0.74
C THR A 165 9.54 -20.04 -0.64
N GLN A 166 8.22 -19.87 -0.78
CA GLN A 166 7.53 -19.99 -2.06
C GLN A 166 8.01 -18.93 -3.05
N LEU A 167 8.07 -17.67 -2.62
CA LEU A 167 8.50 -16.56 -3.46
C LEU A 167 9.99 -16.64 -3.80
N GLN A 168 10.84 -17.11 -2.88
CA GLN A 168 12.26 -17.36 -3.14
C GLN A 168 12.45 -18.43 -4.22
N ASN A 169 11.77 -19.58 -4.10
CA ASN A 169 11.87 -20.65 -5.10
C ASN A 169 11.41 -20.18 -6.49
N ALA A 170 10.30 -19.44 -6.57
CA ALA A 170 9.81 -18.87 -7.82
C ALA A 170 10.80 -17.84 -8.40
N SER A 171 11.37 -16.98 -7.55
CA SER A 171 12.34 -15.96 -7.96
C SER A 171 13.65 -16.55 -8.47
N ASP A 172 14.14 -17.61 -7.84
CA ASP A 172 15.38 -18.29 -8.25
C ASP A 172 15.19 -19.03 -9.58
N ALA A 173 14.07 -19.74 -9.75
CA ALA A 173 13.72 -20.36 -11.04
C ALA A 173 13.59 -19.30 -12.15
N PHE A 174 12.94 -18.17 -11.87
CA PHE A 174 12.84 -17.05 -12.81
C PHE A 174 14.22 -16.48 -13.16
N LYS A 175 15.10 -16.28 -12.19
CA LYS A 175 16.45 -15.76 -12.41
C LYS A 175 17.29 -16.65 -13.34
N GLU A 176 17.11 -17.97 -13.29
CA GLU A 176 17.82 -18.92 -14.15
C GLU A 176 17.44 -18.78 -15.64
N THR A 177 16.21 -18.34 -15.94
CA THR A 177 15.74 -18.15 -17.33
C THR A 177 16.35 -16.93 -18.04
N LEU A 178 16.89 -15.96 -17.29
CA LEU A 178 17.43 -14.70 -17.86
C LEU A 178 18.63 -14.91 -18.78
N SER A 179 19.62 -15.70 -18.34
CA SER A 179 20.87 -15.86 -19.11
C SER A 179 20.65 -16.54 -20.47
N PRO A 180 19.88 -17.65 -20.56
CA PRO A 180 19.49 -18.24 -21.84
C PRO A 180 18.75 -17.27 -22.75
N MET A 181 17.78 -16.52 -22.22
CA MET A 181 17.02 -15.53 -23.00
C MET A 181 17.92 -14.43 -23.55
N ILE A 182 18.82 -13.86 -22.74
CA ILE A 182 19.78 -12.83 -23.18
C ILE A 182 20.68 -13.36 -24.30
N ALA A 183 21.17 -14.60 -24.18
CA ALA A 183 22.00 -15.21 -25.20
C ALA A 183 21.23 -15.38 -26.52
N ALA A 184 19.98 -15.86 -26.45
CA ALA A 184 19.14 -16.04 -27.63
C ALA A 184 18.77 -14.70 -28.29
N ALA A 185 18.45 -13.67 -27.50
CA ALA A 185 18.16 -12.31 -27.98
C ALA A 185 19.36 -11.70 -28.73
N LYS A 186 20.58 -11.89 -28.21
CA LYS A 186 21.81 -11.45 -28.90
C LYS A 186 22.00 -12.15 -30.25
N GLN A 187 21.77 -13.46 -30.32
CA GLN A 187 21.88 -14.21 -31.57
C GLN A 187 20.82 -13.76 -32.59
N LEU A 188 19.58 -13.53 -32.12
CA LEU A 188 18.49 -13.02 -32.95
C LEU A 188 18.81 -11.63 -33.53
N ALA A 189 19.36 -10.72 -32.73
CA ALA A 189 19.73 -9.39 -33.18
C ALA A 189 20.82 -9.39 -34.27
N LEU A 190 21.76 -10.36 -34.18
CA LEU A 190 22.83 -10.54 -35.15
C LEU A 190 22.36 -11.17 -36.47
N SER A 191 21.29 -11.97 -36.44
CA SER A 191 20.75 -12.65 -37.62
C SER A 191 19.23 -12.75 -37.59
N PRO A 192 18.51 -11.64 -37.87
CA PRO A 192 17.04 -11.59 -37.79
C PRO A 192 16.34 -12.52 -38.80
N ASP A 193 16.99 -12.87 -39.89
CA ASP A 193 16.50 -13.78 -40.93
C ASP A 193 16.63 -15.26 -40.56
N ASN A 194 17.37 -15.57 -39.49
CA ASN A 194 17.62 -16.93 -39.05
C ASN A 194 16.45 -17.49 -38.23
N LYS A 195 15.65 -18.37 -38.86
CA LYS A 195 14.51 -19.05 -38.24
C LYS A 195 14.86 -19.87 -36.99
N ILE A 196 16.08 -20.41 -36.90
CA ILE A 196 16.52 -21.17 -35.72
C ILE A 196 16.76 -20.21 -34.56
N ALA A 197 17.42 -19.07 -34.81
CA ALA A 197 17.64 -18.04 -33.79
C ALA A 197 16.31 -17.46 -33.28
N HIS A 198 15.35 -17.23 -34.19
CA HIS A 198 14.00 -16.81 -33.84
C HIS A 198 13.28 -17.84 -32.96
N SER A 199 13.25 -19.11 -33.37
CA SER A 199 12.62 -20.18 -32.58
C SER A 199 13.26 -20.34 -31.19
N GLN A 200 14.59 -20.24 -31.10
CA GLN A 200 15.30 -20.35 -29.82
C GLN A 200 14.96 -19.18 -28.89
N TRP A 201 14.96 -17.95 -29.41
CA TRP A 201 14.59 -16.78 -28.63
C TRP A 201 13.15 -16.89 -28.15
N GLN A 202 12.21 -17.23 -29.04
CA GLN A 202 10.80 -17.39 -28.69
C GLN A 202 10.60 -18.42 -27.58
N GLN A 203 11.27 -19.57 -27.65
CA GLN A 203 11.23 -20.58 -26.58
C GLN A 203 11.73 -20.00 -25.24
N THR A 204 12.94 -19.46 -25.22
CA THR A 204 13.54 -18.93 -23.97
C THR A 204 12.78 -17.72 -23.41
N ASN A 205 12.14 -16.92 -24.26
CA ASN A 205 11.33 -15.79 -23.85
C ASN A 205 9.97 -16.23 -23.28
N ASN A 206 9.36 -17.28 -23.82
CA ASN A 206 8.16 -17.87 -23.22
C ASN A 206 8.46 -18.51 -21.86
N GLU A 207 9.59 -19.23 -21.73
CA GLU A 207 10.05 -19.77 -20.44
C GLU A 207 10.27 -18.66 -19.39
N LEU A 208 10.83 -17.51 -19.81
CA LEU A 208 10.96 -16.31 -18.96
C LEU A 208 9.59 -15.78 -18.52
N ILE A 209 8.63 -15.64 -19.44
CA ILE A 209 7.28 -15.13 -19.15
C ILE A 209 6.51 -16.07 -18.22
N ASP A 210 6.58 -17.38 -18.45
CA ASP A 210 5.95 -18.39 -17.59
C ASP A 210 6.52 -18.34 -16.17
N ALA A 211 7.83 -18.18 -16.03
CA ALA A 211 8.48 -18.02 -14.74
C ALA A 211 8.06 -16.73 -14.01
N ILE A 212 7.87 -15.61 -14.73
CA ILE A 212 7.30 -14.38 -14.18
C ILE A 212 5.85 -14.62 -13.70
N GLY A 213 5.06 -15.39 -14.44
CA GLY A 213 3.71 -15.80 -14.03
C GLY A 213 3.71 -16.53 -12.69
N ASN A 214 4.63 -17.48 -12.49
CA ASN A 214 4.79 -18.18 -11.21
C ASN A 214 5.19 -17.26 -10.06
N VAL A 215 6.06 -16.28 -10.31
CA VAL A 215 6.43 -15.25 -9.34
C VAL A 215 5.21 -14.40 -8.95
N ARG A 216 4.38 -14.02 -9.92
CA ARG A 216 3.13 -13.27 -9.67
C ARG A 216 2.17 -14.09 -8.81
N GLU A 217 2.01 -15.38 -9.09
CA GLU A 217 1.17 -16.27 -8.28
C GLU A 217 1.70 -16.41 -6.84
N ALA A 218 3.02 -16.54 -6.67
CA ALA A 218 3.64 -16.61 -5.35
C ALA A 218 3.53 -15.29 -4.54
N LEU A 219 3.38 -14.15 -5.21
CA LEU A 219 3.13 -12.85 -4.56
C LEU A 219 1.69 -12.68 -4.06
N GLN A 220 0.73 -13.45 -4.58
CA GLN A 220 -0.66 -13.31 -4.16
C GLN A 220 -0.87 -13.89 -2.75
N PRO A 221 -1.61 -13.19 -1.87
CA PRO A 221 -1.91 -13.71 -0.56
C PRO A 221 -2.74 -14.99 -0.66
N LEU A 222 -2.42 -15.98 0.17
CA LEU A 222 -3.07 -17.30 0.21
C LEU A 222 -4.61 -17.24 0.29
N THR A 223 -5.15 -16.15 0.86
CA THR A 223 -6.59 -15.89 0.99
C THR A 223 -7.30 -15.69 -0.35
N SER A 224 -6.64 -15.13 -1.36
CA SER A 224 -7.23 -14.96 -2.70
C SER A 224 -7.50 -16.32 -3.37
N ASN A 225 -6.61 -17.29 -3.15
CA ASN A 225 -6.76 -18.66 -3.65
C ASN A 225 -7.90 -19.39 -2.93
N LEU A 226 -8.04 -19.21 -1.61
CA LEU A 226 -9.11 -19.82 -0.82
C LEU A 226 -10.51 -19.26 -1.16
N ILE A 227 -10.63 -17.95 -1.44
CA ILE A 227 -11.92 -17.36 -1.83
C ILE A 227 -12.39 -17.95 -3.17
N ASN A 228 -11.49 -18.10 -4.14
CA ASN A 228 -11.79 -18.73 -5.42
C ASN A 228 -12.21 -20.21 -5.26
N GLU A 229 -11.58 -20.95 -4.33
CA GLU A 229 -11.98 -22.34 -4.01
C GLU A 229 -13.35 -22.42 -3.33
N LEU A 230 -13.70 -21.46 -2.47
CA LEU A 230 -14.98 -21.41 -1.76
C LEU A 230 -16.15 -21.02 -2.68
N GLU A 231 -15.92 -20.14 -3.66
CA GLU A 231 -16.94 -19.75 -4.67
C GLU A 231 -17.34 -20.93 -5.58
N HIS A 232 -16.50 -21.96 -5.71
CA HIS A 232 -16.79 -23.18 -6.46
C HIS A 232 -17.45 -24.29 -5.64
N ILE A 233 -17.77 -24.06 -4.35
CA ILE A 233 -18.66 -24.95 -3.59
C ILE A 233 -20.09 -24.73 -4.10
N SER A 234 -20.39 -25.32 -5.26
CA SER A 234 -21.76 -25.52 -5.68
C SER A 234 -22.41 -26.45 -4.66
N PHE A 235 -23.28 -25.91 -3.81
CA PHE A 235 -24.17 -26.72 -2.98
C PHE A 235 -25.02 -27.56 -3.94
N ASN A 236 -24.54 -28.77 -4.25
CA ASN A 236 -25.28 -29.79 -4.98
C ASN A 236 -26.48 -30.20 -4.12
N HIS A 237 -27.55 -29.42 -4.20
CA HIS A 237 -28.86 -29.74 -3.64
C HIS A 237 -29.58 -30.86 -4.42
N SER A 238 -28.83 -31.72 -5.11
CA SER A 238 -29.34 -32.76 -6.01
C SER A 238 -29.48 -34.15 -5.35
N SER A 239 -29.33 -34.26 -4.03
CA SER A 239 -29.37 -35.55 -3.34
C SER A 239 -30.28 -35.55 -2.10
N ARG A 240 -31.55 -35.14 -2.25
CA ARG A 240 -32.69 -35.63 -1.44
C ARG A 240 -34.04 -34.98 -1.80
N SER A 241 -34.41 -34.93 -3.08
CA SER A 241 -35.84 -34.91 -3.44
C SER A 241 -36.40 -36.34 -3.45
N ALA A 242 -36.16 -37.09 -2.36
CA ALA A 242 -36.99 -38.26 -2.10
C ALA A 242 -38.35 -37.69 -1.68
N SER A 243 -39.37 -37.94 -2.49
CA SER A 243 -40.77 -37.71 -2.20
C SER A 243 -41.19 -38.49 -0.96
N ARG A 244 -40.79 -38.03 0.22
CA ARG A 244 -41.44 -38.42 1.47
C ARG A 244 -42.75 -37.64 1.52
N SER A 245 -43.84 -38.34 1.25
CA SER A 245 -45.16 -37.94 1.74
C SER A 245 -45.03 -37.50 3.20
N PRO A 246 -45.64 -36.37 3.60
CA PRO A 246 -45.54 -35.89 4.97
C PRO A 246 -45.97 -37.03 5.92
N PRO A 247 -45.23 -37.26 7.03
CA PRO A 247 -45.61 -38.29 7.98
C PRO A 247 -47.06 -38.02 8.44
N PRO A 248 -47.89 -39.06 8.60
CA PRO A 248 -49.27 -38.88 9.04
C PRO A 248 -49.26 -38.13 10.36
N ARG A 249 -50.18 -37.17 10.50
CA ARG A 249 -50.30 -36.33 11.69
C ARG A 249 -50.41 -37.24 12.91
N PRO A 250 -49.48 -37.18 13.88
CA PRO A 250 -49.59 -37.97 15.08
C PRO A 250 -50.89 -37.62 15.82
N PRO A 251 -51.47 -38.56 16.60
CA PRO A 251 -52.65 -38.26 17.41
C PRO A 251 -52.36 -37.06 18.32
N LEU A 252 -53.40 -36.30 18.67
CA LEU A 252 -53.27 -35.19 19.62
C LEU A 252 -52.57 -35.73 20.88
N PRO A 253 -51.40 -35.18 21.29
CA PRO A 253 -50.77 -35.61 22.52
C PRO A 253 -51.71 -35.30 23.68
N SER A 254 -51.75 -36.19 24.66
CA SER A 254 -52.46 -35.96 25.92
C SER A 254 -51.92 -34.68 26.57
N ASP A 255 -52.74 -33.93 27.32
CA ASP A 255 -52.31 -32.68 27.98
C ASP A 255 -51.04 -32.84 28.84
N GLU A 256 -50.76 -34.05 29.34
CA GLU A 256 -49.51 -34.38 30.04
C GLU A 256 -48.27 -34.38 29.14
N GLU A 257 -48.35 -34.81 27.88
CA GLU A 257 -47.20 -34.84 26.94
C GLU A 257 -46.88 -33.45 26.36
N LEU A 258 -47.88 -32.57 26.23
CA LEU A 258 -47.68 -31.17 25.87
C LEU A 258 -46.93 -30.38 26.96
N SER A 259 -47.09 -30.79 28.22
CA SER A 259 -46.38 -30.19 29.35
C SER A 259 -44.92 -30.66 29.47
N ALA A 260 -44.60 -31.86 29.00
CA ALA A 260 -43.26 -32.44 29.04
C ALA A 260 -42.33 -32.00 27.88
N SER A 261 -42.90 -31.48 26.77
CA SER A 261 -42.17 -30.93 25.61
C SER A 261 -42.24 -29.40 25.53
N ALA A 262 -42.45 -28.71 26.65
CA ALA A 262 -42.28 -27.26 26.66
C ALA A 262 -40.80 -26.94 26.42
N ALA A 263 -40.48 -26.33 25.28
CA ALA A 263 -39.17 -25.72 25.08
C ALA A 263 -38.86 -24.83 26.29
N PRO A 264 -37.64 -24.86 26.86
CA PRO A 264 -37.32 -24.08 28.03
C PRO A 264 -37.75 -22.62 27.81
N PRO A 265 -38.39 -21.97 28.80
CA PRO A 265 -38.87 -20.61 28.64
C PRO A 265 -37.71 -19.76 28.15
N ARG A 266 -37.89 -19.12 26.98
CA ARG A 266 -36.86 -18.26 26.39
C ARG A 266 -36.48 -17.25 27.47
N PRO A 267 -35.21 -17.18 27.91
CA PRO A 267 -34.80 -16.17 28.88
C PRO A 267 -35.22 -14.79 28.35
N PRO A 268 -35.50 -13.82 29.22
CA PRO A 268 -35.77 -12.45 28.79
C PRO A 268 -34.68 -12.07 27.79
N LEU A 269 -35.09 -11.62 26.60
CA LEU A 269 -34.13 -11.08 25.65
C LEU A 269 -33.31 -10.04 26.41
N PRO A 270 -31.96 -10.09 26.37
CA PRO A 270 -31.15 -9.04 26.95
C PRO A 270 -31.73 -7.71 26.47
N ILE A 271 -31.96 -6.76 27.39
CA ILE A 271 -32.19 -5.38 26.99
C ILE A 271 -31.00 -5.07 26.09
N LEU A 272 -31.23 -4.89 24.79
CA LEU A 272 -30.18 -4.56 23.85
C LEU A 272 -29.65 -3.21 24.32
N GLU A 273 -28.52 -3.22 25.03
CA GLU A 273 -27.82 -1.99 25.34
C GLU A 273 -27.57 -1.30 24.00
N PRO A 274 -27.94 -0.01 23.87
CA PRO A 274 -27.76 0.69 22.61
C PRO A 274 -26.28 0.61 22.24
N THR A 275 -26.01 0.25 20.98
CA THR A 275 -24.63 0.14 20.50
C THR A 275 -23.93 1.49 20.60
N ASN A 276 -22.59 1.49 20.62
CA ASN A 276 -21.82 2.74 20.60
C ASN A 276 -22.20 3.65 19.42
N ASP A 277 -22.62 3.07 18.29
CA ASP A 277 -23.08 3.81 17.12
C ASP A 277 -24.46 4.45 17.35
N GLU A 278 -25.39 3.73 18.00
CA GLU A 278 -26.69 4.29 18.39
C GLU A 278 -26.57 5.40 19.43
N ILE A 279 -25.66 5.26 20.40
CA ILE A 279 -25.39 6.29 21.41
C ILE A 279 -24.83 7.52 20.72
N TYR A 280 -23.88 7.35 19.80
CA TYR A 280 -23.29 8.46 19.05
C TYR A 280 -24.33 9.22 18.22
N ASP A 281 -25.13 8.51 17.42
CA ASP A 281 -26.13 9.11 16.54
C ASP A 281 -27.29 9.78 17.32
N LYS A 282 -27.61 9.32 18.53
CA LYS A 282 -28.69 9.89 19.37
C LYS A 282 -28.24 11.11 20.17
N ASP A 283 -27.03 11.08 20.73
CA ASP A 283 -26.59 12.05 21.75
C ASP A 283 -25.77 13.22 21.18
N LEU A 284 -25.26 13.12 19.94
CA LEU A 284 -24.32 14.09 19.39
C LEU A 284 -24.86 14.82 18.16
N PRO A 285 -24.68 16.17 18.08
CA PRO A 285 -25.12 16.94 16.92
C PRO A 285 -24.18 16.74 15.73
N ILE A 286 -24.72 16.93 14.51
CA ILE A 286 -23.94 16.93 13.27
C ILE A 286 -22.99 18.15 13.29
N PRO A 287 -21.68 17.97 13.05
CA PRO A 287 -20.71 19.06 13.12
C PRO A 287 -20.93 20.12 12.05
N GLN A 288 -20.76 21.39 12.46
CA GLN A 288 -20.69 22.53 11.55
C GLN A 288 -19.23 22.89 11.23
N SER A 289 -18.98 23.60 10.12
CA SER A 289 -17.62 23.96 9.66
C SER A 289 -16.80 24.77 10.69
N ASN A 290 -17.44 25.42 11.65
CA ASN A 290 -16.83 26.19 12.73
C ASN A 290 -16.50 25.35 13.99
N GLN A 291 -16.70 24.03 13.95
CA GLN A 291 -16.50 23.12 15.09
C GLN A 291 -15.42 22.08 14.78
N PRO A 292 -14.13 22.46 14.76
CA PRO A 292 -13.05 21.58 14.29
C PRO A 292 -12.85 20.32 15.17
N ILE A 293 -13.08 20.42 16.49
CA ILE A 293 -12.95 19.27 17.41
C ILE A 293 -14.09 18.27 17.17
N LEU A 294 -15.32 18.75 17.03
CA LEU A 294 -16.47 17.88 16.75
C LEU A 294 -16.37 17.25 15.34
N MET A 295 -15.87 18.01 14.35
CA MET A 295 -15.59 17.49 13.01
C MET A 295 -14.59 16.32 13.06
N ALA A 296 -13.46 16.50 13.76
CA ALA A 296 -12.47 15.43 13.90
C ALA A 296 -13.03 14.17 14.59
N ALA A 297 -13.89 14.36 15.60
CA ALA A 297 -14.57 13.25 16.28
C ALA A 297 -15.54 12.51 15.35
N HIS A 298 -16.32 13.25 14.57
CA HIS A 298 -17.26 12.72 13.60
C HIS A 298 -16.55 11.99 12.46
N ASP A 299 -15.47 12.56 11.93
CA ASP A 299 -14.67 11.94 10.89
C ASP A 299 -14.09 10.59 11.37
N LEU A 300 -13.57 10.54 12.61
CA LEU A 300 -13.13 9.29 13.21
C LEU A 300 -14.29 8.28 13.29
N HIS A 301 -15.45 8.71 13.79
CA HIS A 301 -16.63 7.85 13.93
C HIS A 301 -17.10 7.27 12.59
N MET A 302 -17.22 8.11 11.55
CA MET A 302 -17.64 7.68 10.21
C MET A 302 -16.69 6.65 9.59
N ASN A 303 -15.37 6.86 9.75
CA ASN A 303 -14.37 5.93 9.22
C ASN A 303 -14.43 4.54 9.87
N ILE A 304 -14.77 4.48 11.16
CA ILE A 304 -14.80 3.22 11.92
C ILE A 304 -16.19 2.57 12.00
N LYS A 305 -17.26 3.29 11.63
CA LYS A 305 -18.65 2.81 11.68
C LYS A 305 -18.88 1.54 10.87
N GLN A 306 -18.16 1.39 9.75
CA GLN A 306 -18.22 0.21 8.88
C GLN A 306 -17.70 -1.08 9.53
N TYR A 307 -16.92 -0.99 10.61
CA TYR A 307 -16.37 -2.14 11.30
C TYR A 307 -17.24 -2.55 12.49
N SER A 308 -17.44 -3.86 12.64
CA SER A 308 -18.06 -4.43 13.82
C SER A 308 -17.16 -4.24 15.03
N SER A 309 -17.74 -3.81 16.15
CA SER A 309 -17.06 -3.80 17.46
C SER A 309 -17.17 -5.14 18.19
N HIS A 310 -17.90 -6.10 17.63
CA HIS A 310 -17.97 -7.46 18.17
C HIS A 310 -16.60 -8.14 17.99
N ASP A 311 -16.00 -8.59 19.10
CA ASP A 311 -14.66 -9.19 19.16
C ASP A 311 -13.53 -8.32 18.57
N ASN A 312 -13.73 -7.00 18.51
CA ASN A 312 -12.71 -6.05 18.07
C ASN A 312 -12.59 -4.90 19.07
N GLU A 313 -11.73 -5.12 20.08
CA GLU A 313 -11.51 -4.16 21.15
C GLU A 313 -10.93 -2.83 20.63
N LEU A 314 -10.12 -2.86 19.58
CA LEU A 314 -9.55 -1.65 18.96
C LEU A 314 -10.65 -0.76 18.37
N ILE A 315 -11.60 -1.36 17.63
CA ILE A 315 -12.75 -0.64 17.07
C ILE A 315 -13.70 -0.17 18.18
N ALA A 316 -13.97 -1.02 19.17
CA ALA A 316 -14.80 -0.64 20.32
C ALA A 316 -14.21 0.57 21.07
N LEU A 317 -12.90 0.56 21.31
CA LEU A 317 -12.17 1.63 21.96
C LEU A 317 -12.18 2.90 21.10
N ALA A 318 -11.93 2.81 19.79
CA ALA A 318 -11.96 3.95 18.88
C ALA A 318 -13.35 4.60 18.81
N LYS A 319 -14.42 3.79 18.76
CA LYS A 319 -15.82 4.28 18.81
C LYS A 319 -16.07 5.05 20.09
N LYS A 320 -15.64 4.51 21.23
CA LYS A 320 -15.72 5.21 22.52
C LYS A 320 -14.88 6.51 22.50
N MET A 321 -13.65 6.51 21.98
CA MET A 321 -12.82 7.73 21.92
C MET A 321 -13.49 8.82 21.08
N SER A 322 -14.10 8.47 19.95
CA SER A 322 -14.83 9.42 19.11
C SER A 322 -15.98 10.11 19.87
N HIS A 323 -16.73 9.34 20.66
CA HIS A 323 -17.80 9.88 21.50
C HIS A 323 -17.27 10.85 22.57
N PHE A 324 -16.20 10.47 23.28
CA PHE A 324 -15.60 11.34 24.31
C PHE A 324 -14.98 12.62 23.73
N VAL A 325 -14.36 12.58 22.55
CA VAL A 325 -13.84 13.79 21.88
C VAL A 325 -14.99 14.71 21.44
N ALA A 326 -16.11 14.15 20.98
CA ALA A 326 -17.31 14.91 20.65
C ALA A 326 -17.91 15.60 21.89
N GLN A 327 -18.05 14.87 23.01
CA GLN A 327 -18.47 15.45 24.29
C GLN A 327 -17.51 16.54 24.77
N LEU A 328 -16.20 16.33 24.66
CA LEU A 328 -15.19 17.33 25.00
C LEU A 328 -15.40 18.64 24.21
N SER A 329 -15.75 18.54 22.92
CA SER A 329 -16.07 19.71 22.09
C SER A 329 -17.26 20.51 22.61
N LEU A 330 -18.33 19.82 23.04
CA LEU A 330 -19.53 20.47 23.61
C LEU A 330 -19.22 21.14 24.95
N LEU A 331 -18.44 20.48 25.81
CA LEU A 331 -17.99 21.04 27.09
C LEU A 331 -17.13 22.30 26.91
N ILE A 332 -16.17 22.30 25.98
CA ILE A 332 -15.27 23.44 25.72
C ILE A 332 -16.04 24.68 25.25
N ARG A 333 -17.13 24.47 24.52
CA ARG A 333 -18.01 25.55 24.01
C ARG A 333 -18.98 26.08 25.05
N GLY A 334 -19.08 25.42 26.22
CA GLY A 334 -19.98 25.83 27.30
C GLY A 334 -21.45 25.52 27.03
N GLU A 335 -21.75 24.69 26.02
CA GLU A 335 -23.12 24.28 25.68
C GLU A 335 -23.68 23.31 26.71
N THR A 336 -22.82 22.55 27.39
CA THR A 336 -23.19 21.52 28.38
C THR A 336 -22.09 21.32 29.44
N GLY A 337 -22.47 20.82 30.63
CA GLY A 337 -21.57 20.23 31.62
C GLY A 337 -20.73 21.18 32.50
N THR A 338 -19.90 20.60 33.36
CA THR A 338 -19.10 21.32 34.37
C THR A 338 -17.60 21.24 34.09
N LYS A 339 -16.82 22.13 34.73
CA LYS A 339 -15.35 22.06 34.77
C LYS A 339 -14.83 20.66 35.15
N ARG A 340 -15.54 19.99 36.06
CA ARG A 340 -15.17 18.65 36.55
C ARG A 340 -15.31 17.61 35.44
N ASP A 341 -16.35 17.72 34.62
CA ASP A 341 -16.61 16.80 33.51
C ASP A 341 -15.53 16.94 32.43
N LEU A 342 -15.09 18.16 32.14
CA LEU A 342 -13.99 18.41 31.19
C LEU A 342 -12.69 17.71 31.63
N ILE A 343 -12.36 17.80 32.92
CA ILE A 343 -11.17 17.14 33.48
C ILE A 343 -11.36 15.62 33.45
N SER A 344 -12.55 15.11 33.79
CA SER A 344 -12.85 13.67 33.79
C SER A 344 -12.70 13.07 32.39
N ILE A 345 -13.35 13.67 31.39
CA ILE A 345 -13.28 13.23 29.99
C ILE A 345 -11.83 13.26 29.48
N SER A 346 -11.07 14.31 29.80
CA SER A 346 -9.67 14.39 29.37
C SER A 346 -8.77 13.33 30.01
N ARG A 347 -9.09 12.90 31.25
CA ARG A 347 -8.39 11.80 31.91
C ARG A 347 -8.75 10.47 31.27
N GLU A 348 -10.03 10.21 31.04
CA GLU A 348 -10.49 8.99 30.37
C GLU A 348 -9.90 8.87 28.95
N LEU A 349 -9.88 9.96 28.18
CA LEU A 349 -9.24 9.98 26.86
C LEU A 349 -7.73 9.69 26.93
N SER A 350 -7.04 10.17 27.97
CA SER A 350 -5.63 9.86 28.21
C SER A 350 -5.44 8.38 28.48
N ASP A 351 -6.25 7.78 29.36
CA ASP A 351 -6.16 6.36 29.71
C ASP A 351 -6.50 5.47 28.48
N MET A 352 -7.50 5.87 27.69
CA MET A 352 -7.85 5.21 26.43
C MET A 352 -6.73 5.31 25.38
N SER A 353 -5.96 6.41 25.37
CA SER A 353 -4.83 6.61 24.46
C SER A 353 -3.69 5.61 24.74
N GLU A 354 -3.44 5.30 26.02
CA GLU A 354 -2.49 4.27 26.43
C GLU A 354 -2.98 2.88 26.01
N HIS A 355 -4.27 2.58 26.23
CA HIS A 355 -4.86 1.30 25.85
C HIS A 355 -4.88 1.08 24.33
N MET A 356 -5.19 2.12 23.55
CA MET A 356 -5.15 2.06 22.08
C MET A 356 -3.76 1.67 21.57
N THR A 357 -2.73 2.27 22.18
CA THR A 357 -1.32 1.99 21.84
C THR A 357 -0.93 0.57 22.23
N TYR A 358 -1.42 0.07 23.36
CA TYR A 358 -1.21 -1.32 23.78
C TYR A 358 -1.79 -2.33 22.78
N LEU A 359 -3.04 -2.14 22.35
CA LEU A 359 -3.68 -3.00 21.36
C LEU A 359 -2.96 -2.92 19.99
N ALA A 360 -2.57 -1.72 19.56
CA ALA A 360 -1.78 -1.56 18.34
C ALA A 360 -0.44 -2.30 18.40
N LYS A 361 0.24 -2.31 19.56
CA LYS A 361 1.49 -3.06 19.77
C LYS A 361 1.27 -4.57 19.73
N GLN A 362 0.16 -5.08 20.26
CA GLN A 362 -0.19 -6.49 20.12
C GLN A 362 -0.40 -6.88 18.66
N LEU A 363 -1.19 -6.11 17.91
CA LEU A 363 -1.40 -6.35 16.49
C LEU A 363 -0.09 -6.29 15.69
N ALA A 364 0.75 -5.31 15.99
CA ALA A 364 2.08 -5.18 15.39
C ALA A 364 2.96 -6.43 15.66
N SER A 365 2.86 -7.04 16.85
CA SER A 365 3.63 -8.25 17.18
C SER A 365 3.20 -9.49 16.40
N GLY A 366 1.94 -9.55 15.96
CA GLY A 366 1.42 -10.62 15.09
C GLY A 366 1.59 -10.36 13.60
N CYS A 367 2.13 -9.20 13.22
CA CYS A 367 2.32 -8.82 11.82
C CYS A 367 3.65 -9.38 11.29
N THR A 368 3.56 -10.16 10.22
CA THR A 368 4.72 -10.73 9.51
C THR A 368 5.35 -9.75 8.52
N ASP A 369 4.64 -8.70 8.12
CA ASP A 369 5.16 -7.65 7.24
C ASP A 369 5.88 -6.56 8.05
N ARG A 370 7.18 -6.39 7.80
CA ARG A 370 8.03 -5.44 8.54
C ARG A 370 7.64 -3.98 8.30
N ARG A 371 7.30 -3.60 7.07
CA ARG A 371 6.88 -2.23 6.71
C ARG A 371 5.57 -1.87 7.39
N ILE A 372 4.54 -2.72 7.28
CA ILE A 372 3.24 -2.50 7.91
C ILE A 372 3.39 -2.39 9.43
N ARG A 373 4.15 -3.31 10.04
CA ARG A 373 4.44 -3.30 11.48
C ARG A 373 5.10 -1.99 11.91
N THR A 374 6.14 -1.56 11.19
CA THR A 374 6.88 -0.33 11.50
C THR A 374 5.98 0.89 11.39
N HIS A 375 5.18 0.99 10.32
CA HIS A 375 4.27 2.11 10.12
C HIS A 375 3.18 2.18 11.19
N LEU A 376 2.57 1.04 11.56
CA LEU A 376 1.59 0.96 12.64
C LEU A 376 2.19 1.44 13.98
N LEU A 377 3.41 1.03 14.30
CA LEU A 377 4.10 1.45 15.52
C LEU A 377 4.41 2.96 15.50
N GLN A 378 4.97 3.47 14.41
CA GLN A 378 5.29 4.90 14.28
C GLN A 378 4.06 5.81 14.48
N VAL A 379 2.90 5.41 13.96
CA VAL A 379 1.66 6.18 14.12
C VAL A 379 1.09 6.02 15.53
N SER A 380 1.05 4.79 16.06
CA SER A 380 0.45 4.52 17.36
C SER A 380 1.25 5.07 18.54
N GLU A 381 2.58 5.11 18.47
CA GLU A 381 3.42 5.62 19.57
C GLU A 381 3.29 7.13 19.81
N ARG A 382 2.69 7.87 18.88
CA ARG A 382 2.37 9.30 19.05
C ARG A 382 1.13 9.53 19.91
N ILE A 383 0.24 8.55 19.98
CA ILE A 383 -1.08 8.65 20.64
C ILE A 383 -0.96 8.99 22.14
N PRO A 384 -0.08 8.34 22.94
CA PRO A 384 0.03 8.64 24.38
C PRO A 384 0.55 10.06 24.67
N THR A 385 1.46 10.57 23.85
CA THR A 385 1.95 11.95 23.98
C THR A 385 0.82 12.96 23.73
N ILE A 386 -0.01 12.72 22.70
CA ILE A 386 -1.19 13.54 22.41
C ILE A 386 -2.19 13.47 23.57
N GLY A 387 -2.44 12.28 24.12
CA GLY A 387 -3.30 12.10 25.31
C GLY A 387 -2.81 12.90 26.53
N THR A 388 -1.50 12.87 26.80
CA THR A 388 -0.87 13.65 27.87
C THR A 388 -1.03 15.15 27.64
N GLN A 389 -0.78 15.63 26.42
CA GLN A 389 -0.97 17.04 26.06
C GLN A 389 -2.43 17.48 26.23
N LEU A 390 -3.38 16.65 25.80
CA LEU A 390 -4.81 16.91 25.95
C LEU A 390 -5.21 17.07 27.42
N LYS A 391 -4.68 16.23 28.31
CA LYS A 391 -4.91 16.29 29.76
C LYS A 391 -4.39 17.60 30.37
N ILE A 392 -3.20 18.05 29.95
CA ILE A 392 -2.61 19.32 30.40
C ILE A 392 -3.45 20.50 29.91
N LEU A 393 -3.77 20.55 28.61
CA LEU A 393 -4.55 21.63 28.01
C LEU A 393 -5.96 21.72 28.58
N SER A 394 -6.61 20.57 28.84
CA SER A 394 -7.93 20.52 29.48
C SER A 394 -7.89 21.08 30.90
N THR A 395 -6.81 20.81 31.64
CA THR A 395 -6.60 21.37 32.98
C THR A 395 -6.43 22.90 32.94
N VAL A 396 -5.66 23.42 31.97
CA VAL A 396 -5.49 24.87 31.76
C VAL A 396 -6.80 25.52 31.33
N LYS A 397 -7.55 24.90 30.41
CA LYS A 397 -8.85 25.44 29.99
C LYS A 397 -9.84 25.45 31.16
N ALA A 398 -9.84 24.40 31.98
CA ALA A 398 -10.66 24.27 33.18
C ALA A 398 -10.40 25.39 34.21
N THR A 399 -9.17 25.90 34.35
CA THR A 399 -8.92 27.07 35.23
C THR A 399 -9.44 28.37 34.64
N MET A 400 -9.47 28.50 33.32
CA MET A 400 -9.96 29.69 32.62
C MET A 400 -11.49 29.82 32.60
N PHE A 401 -12.24 28.73 32.78
CA PHE A 401 -13.72 28.75 32.88
C PHE A 401 -14.25 29.66 34.01
N GLY A 402 -13.44 30.02 35.01
CA GLY A 402 -13.83 30.90 36.11
C GLY A 402 -13.40 32.36 35.99
N ILE A 403 -12.64 32.76 34.95
CA ILE A 403 -12.06 34.11 34.84
C ILE A 403 -12.89 35.04 33.94
N TYR A 404 -13.68 34.49 33.01
CA TYR A 404 -14.52 35.25 32.07
C TYR A 404 -16.03 35.06 32.30
N GLY A 405 -16.41 34.44 33.41
CA GLY A 405 -17.80 34.35 33.86
C GLY A 405 -18.10 35.41 34.92
N ASN A 406 -18.14 36.69 34.50
CA ASN A 406 -18.84 37.79 35.18
C ASN A 406 -19.12 38.89 34.17
#